data_AF-A0ABD1SV63-F1
#
_entry.id   AF-A0ABD1SV63-F1
#
_cell.length_a   1.000
_cell.length_b   1.000
_cell.length_c   1.000
_cell.angle_alpha   90.00
_cell.angle_beta   90.00
_cell.angle_gamma   90.00
#
_symmetry.space_group_name_H-M   'P 1'
#
loop_
_entity.id
_entity.type
_entity.pdbx_description
1 polymer ?
#
loop_
_entity_poly.entity_id
_entity_poly.type
_entity_poly.pdbx_seq_one_letter_code
_entity_poly.pdbx_strand_id
1 'polypeptide(L)'
;MIPYDKYESFRNQADVSSLLAKNLVSSKAKDANLVFSPVSIHVLLGLIAAGSKGPTLNQLLSFLESKSTEELNSLSSQLATLVFTDGGPLGGPRLSFANGVWVDQSLSLKPTFKEIVHNAYEAAARSC
;
A
#
# COMPACT_ATOMS: atom_id res chain seq x y z
N MET A 1 -1.65 22.61 4.33
CA MET A 1 -2.70 22.39 3.31
C MET A 1 -2.24 21.26 2.42
N ILE A 2 -3.00 20.17 2.29
CA ILE A 2 -2.62 19.05 1.41
C ILE A 2 -2.85 19.49 -0.04
N PRO A 3 -1.88 19.34 -0.95
CA PRO A 3 -2.06 19.61 -2.38
C PRO A 3 -3.26 18.86 -3.01
N TYR A 4 -3.91 19.42 -4.03
CA TYR A 4 -5.16 18.89 -4.62
C TYR A 4 -5.01 17.49 -5.24
N ASP A 5 -3.88 17.24 -5.90
CA ASP A 5 -3.45 15.94 -6.44
C ASP A 5 -3.38 14.85 -5.37
N LYS A 6 -2.98 15.22 -4.16
CA LYS A 6 -2.95 14.30 -3.02
C LYS A 6 -4.36 14.01 -2.49
N TYR A 7 -5.26 14.99 -2.48
CA TYR A 7 -6.67 14.75 -2.15
C TYR A 7 -7.39 13.84 -3.16
N GLU A 8 -7.00 13.87 -4.43
CA GLU A 8 -7.46 12.90 -5.44
C GLU A 8 -6.96 11.48 -5.09
N SER A 9 -5.67 11.34 -4.81
CA SER A 9 -5.06 10.06 -4.44
C SER A 9 -5.71 9.39 -3.22
N PHE A 10 -6.04 10.17 -2.18
CA PHE A 10 -6.76 9.65 -1.01
C PHE A 10 -8.20 9.23 -1.32
N ARG A 11 -8.89 9.93 -2.23
CA ARG A 11 -10.24 9.54 -2.66
C ARG A 11 -10.22 8.24 -3.45
N ASN A 12 -9.31 8.14 -4.41
CA ASN A 12 -9.10 6.93 -5.22
C ASN A 12 -8.78 5.73 -4.31
N GLN A 13 -7.94 5.92 -3.29
CA GLN A 13 -7.67 4.89 -2.28
C GLN A 13 -8.95 4.45 -1.54
N ALA A 14 -9.82 5.38 -1.16
CA ALA A 14 -11.07 5.07 -0.48
C ALA A 14 -12.09 4.34 -1.39
N ASP A 15 -12.15 4.69 -2.67
CA ASP A 15 -13.02 4.04 -3.66
C ASP A 15 -12.57 2.59 -3.91
N VAL A 16 -11.26 2.38 -4.11
CA VAL A 16 -10.66 1.04 -4.20
C VAL A 16 -10.92 0.23 -2.92
N SER A 17 -10.86 0.88 -1.75
CA SER A 17 -11.15 0.24 -0.46
C SER A 17 -12.59 -0.25 -0.38
N SER A 18 -13.55 0.55 -0.84
CA SER A 18 -14.97 0.20 -0.91
C SER A 18 -15.20 -0.99 -1.85
N LEU A 19 -14.53 -1.00 -3.01
CA LEU A 19 -14.58 -2.11 -3.95
C LEU A 19 -14.05 -3.42 -3.33
N LEU A 20 -12.88 -3.36 -2.68
CA LEU A 20 -12.30 -4.52 -1.97
C LEU A 20 -13.23 -5.02 -0.87
N ALA A 21 -13.79 -4.13 -0.05
CA ALA A 21 -14.73 -4.48 1.01
C ALA A 21 -15.94 -5.22 0.46
N LYS A 22 -16.57 -4.70 -0.60
CA LYS A 22 -17.73 -5.33 -1.25
C LYS A 22 -17.42 -6.74 -1.73
N ASN A 23 -16.27 -6.92 -2.37
CA ASN A 23 -15.83 -8.23 -2.86
C ASN A 23 -15.55 -9.23 -1.73
N LEU A 24 -14.88 -8.80 -0.66
CA LEU A 24 -14.58 -9.66 0.50
C LEU A 24 -15.84 -10.03 1.28
N VAL A 25 -16.73 -9.07 1.53
CA VAL A 25 -18.01 -9.31 2.22
C VAL A 25 -18.86 -10.30 1.43
N SER A 26 -18.99 -10.11 0.13
CA SER A 26 -19.82 -10.97 -0.73
C SER A 26 -19.29 -12.41 -0.84
N SER A 27 -17.97 -12.60 -0.69
CA SER A 27 -17.32 -13.91 -0.87
C SER A 27 -17.09 -14.69 0.43
N LYS A 28 -17.03 -14.03 1.60
CA LYS A 28 -16.58 -14.66 2.85
C LYS A 28 -17.46 -14.42 4.08
N ALA A 29 -18.33 -13.41 4.08
CA ALA A 29 -18.95 -12.92 5.32
C ALA A 29 -20.41 -13.36 5.52
N LYS A 30 -20.75 -14.62 5.21
CA LYS A 30 -22.12 -15.11 5.45
C LYS A 30 -22.40 -15.36 6.94
N ASP A 31 -21.42 -15.86 7.70
CA ASP A 31 -21.59 -16.20 9.13
C ASP A 31 -20.34 -15.94 9.98
N ALA A 32 -19.43 -15.05 9.55
CA ALA A 32 -18.16 -14.80 10.22
C ALA A 32 -17.80 -13.31 10.28
N ASN A 33 -17.10 -12.91 11.33
CA ASN A 33 -16.50 -11.59 11.43
C ASN A 33 -15.41 -11.43 10.35
N LEU A 34 -15.42 -10.29 9.66
CA LEU A 34 -14.40 -9.93 8.69
C LEU A 34 -13.69 -8.65 9.15
N VAL A 35 -12.36 -8.74 9.26
CA VAL A 35 -11.49 -7.58 9.51
C VAL A 35 -10.35 -7.60 8.52
N PHE A 36 -10.07 -6.44 7.92
CA PHE A 36 -8.92 -6.24 7.05
C PHE A 36 -8.57 -4.76 7.02
N SER A 37 -7.36 -4.43 6.57
CA SER A 37 -6.91 -3.06 6.37
C SER A 37 -6.82 -2.76 4.87
N PRO A 38 -7.80 -2.04 4.29
CA PRO A 38 -7.74 -1.64 2.88
C PRO A 38 -6.50 -0.82 2.54
N VAL A 39 -6.06 0.05 3.46
CA VAL A 39 -4.87 0.88 3.29
C VAL A 39 -3.62 0.00 3.19
N SER A 40 -3.50 -1.03 4.04
CA SER A 40 -2.35 -1.96 3.99
C SER A 40 -2.32 -2.75 2.68
N ILE A 41 -3.47 -3.18 2.15
CA ILE A 41 -3.56 -3.83 0.83
C ILE A 41 -3.16 -2.87 -0.28
N HIS A 42 -3.62 -1.62 -0.23
CA HIS A 42 -3.29 -0.61 -1.22
C HIS A 42 -1.77 -0.33 -1.25
N VAL A 43 -1.14 -0.17 -0.08
CA VAL A 43 0.32 0.01 0.06
C VAL A 43 1.08 -1.19 -0.54
N LEU A 44 0.63 -2.42 -0.26
CA LEU A 44 1.24 -3.62 -0.85
C LEU A 44 1.10 -3.67 -2.38
N LEU A 45 -0.07 -3.33 -2.93
CA LEU A 45 -0.28 -3.29 -4.37
C LEU A 45 0.55 -2.19 -5.05
N GLY A 46 0.73 -1.05 -4.39
CA GLY A 46 1.64 0.00 -4.83
C GLY A 46 3.09 -0.49 -4.89
N LEU A 47 3.52 -1.22 -3.86
CA LEU A 47 4.87 -1.80 -3.81
C LEU A 47 5.11 -2.78 -4.97
N ILE A 48 4.10 -3.60 -5.29
CA ILE A 48 4.15 -4.50 -6.45
C ILE A 48 4.21 -3.70 -7.76
N ALA A 49 3.44 -2.61 -7.86
CA ALA A 49 3.46 -1.73 -9.04
C ALA A 49 4.85 -1.11 -9.24
N ALA A 50 5.49 -0.62 -8.18
CA ALA A 50 6.85 -0.08 -8.24
C ALA A 50 7.92 -1.08 -8.72
N GLY A 51 7.69 -2.38 -8.50
CA GLY A 51 8.55 -3.47 -8.98
C GLY A 51 8.18 -3.99 -10.38
N SER A 52 7.06 -3.55 -10.94
CA SER A 52 6.47 -4.07 -12.18
C SER A 52 6.75 -3.17 -13.39
N LYS A 53 6.53 -3.72 -14.60
CA LYS A 53 6.59 -2.97 -15.87
C LYS A 53 5.54 -3.50 -16.85
N GLY A 54 5.29 -2.75 -17.92
CA GLY A 54 4.45 -3.19 -19.05
C GLY A 54 3.00 -3.49 -18.62
N PRO A 55 2.37 -4.55 -19.16
CA PRO A 55 0.96 -4.85 -18.89
C PRO A 55 0.62 -5.01 -17.40
N THR A 56 1.50 -5.64 -16.62
CA THR A 56 1.29 -5.83 -15.17
C THR A 56 1.22 -4.48 -14.44
N LEU A 57 2.14 -3.57 -14.76
CA LEU A 57 2.12 -2.22 -14.20
C LEU A 57 0.82 -1.49 -14.58
N ASN A 58 0.41 -1.56 -15.85
CA ASN A 58 -0.78 -0.88 -16.33
C ASN A 58 -2.06 -1.37 -15.64
N GLN A 59 -2.16 -2.68 -15.40
CA GLN A 59 -3.29 -3.26 -14.66
C GLN A 59 -3.34 -2.77 -13.21
N LEU A 60 -2.19 -2.70 -12.54
CA LEU A 60 -2.11 -2.22 -11.16
C LEU A 60 -2.45 -0.73 -11.05
N LEU A 61 -1.91 0.11 -11.95
CA LEU A 61 -2.23 1.54 -12.00
C LEU A 61 -3.72 1.77 -12.26
N SER A 62 -4.31 1.03 -13.21
CA SER A 62 -5.74 1.11 -13.50
C SER A 62 -6.60 0.68 -12.32
N PHE A 63 -6.21 -0.39 -11.61
CA PHE A 63 -6.95 -0.88 -10.45
C PHE A 63 -6.86 0.08 -9.26
N LEU A 64 -5.68 0.66 -9.04
CA LEU A 64 -5.43 1.62 -7.96
C LEU A 64 -5.89 3.04 -8.30
N GLU A 65 -6.44 3.25 -9.50
CA GLU A 65 -6.86 4.54 -10.04
C GLU A 65 -5.73 5.60 -9.92
N SER A 66 -4.49 5.21 -10.22
CA SER A 66 -3.33 6.10 -10.16
C SER A 66 -2.68 6.28 -11.53
N LYS A 67 -2.10 7.45 -11.77
CA LYS A 67 -1.49 7.81 -13.06
C LYS A 67 -0.06 7.29 -13.17
N SER A 68 0.63 7.05 -12.05
CA SER A 68 2.01 6.55 -12.08
C SER A 68 2.48 5.89 -10.78
N THR A 69 3.63 5.21 -10.85
CA THR A 69 4.29 4.63 -9.67
C THR A 69 4.77 5.71 -8.69
N GLU A 70 5.10 6.90 -9.18
CA GLU A 70 5.55 8.01 -8.35
C GLU A 70 4.41 8.55 -7.47
N GLU A 71 3.18 8.60 -7.99
CA GLU A 71 1.99 8.94 -7.22
C GLU A 71 1.75 7.91 -6.10
N LEU A 72 1.81 6.61 -6.43
CA LEU A 72 1.64 5.53 -5.45
C LEU A 72 2.73 5.54 -4.36
N ASN A 73 3.98 5.77 -4.75
CA ASN A 73 5.12 5.89 -3.82
C ASN A 73 4.91 7.11 -2.89
N SER A 74 4.54 8.26 -3.45
CA SER A 74 4.28 9.49 -2.70
C SER A 74 3.11 9.36 -1.73
N LEU A 75 2.02 8.69 -2.14
CA LEU A 75 0.89 8.40 -1.27
C LEU A 75 1.31 7.46 -0.12
N SER A 76 2.09 6.43 -0.42
CA SER A 76 2.55 5.45 0.58
C SER A 76 3.43 6.10 1.66
N SER A 77 4.39 6.95 1.28
CA SER A 77 5.19 7.72 2.24
C SER A 77 4.33 8.62 3.14
N GLN A 78 3.28 9.22 2.56
CA GLN A 78 2.37 10.08 3.32
C GLN A 78 1.50 9.27 4.28
N LEU A 79 1.01 8.10 3.87
CA LEU A 79 0.27 7.19 4.74
C LEU A 79 1.13 6.72 5.91
N ALA A 80 2.40 6.40 5.65
CA ALA A 80 3.34 6.04 6.70
C ALA A 80 3.49 7.15 7.75
N THR A 81 3.68 8.40 7.31
CA THR A 81 3.84 9.54 8.23
C THR A 81 2.54 9.95 8.93
N LEU A 82 1.42 10.02 8.21
CA LEU A 82 0.19 10.63 8.71
C LEU A 82 -0.75 9.64 9.38
N VAL A 83 -0.78 8.40 8.90
CA VAL A 83 -1.77 7.40 9.31
C VAL A 83 -1.14 6.33 10.19
N PHE A 84 0.10 5.90 9.90
CA PHE A 84 0.75 4.81 10.63
C PHE A 84 1.58 5.23 11.84
N THR A 85 1.64 6.54 12.15
CA THR A 85 2.29 7.03 13.37
C THR A 85 1.53 6.59 14.62
N ASP A 86 2.25 6.06 15.61
CA ASP A 86 1.67 5.67 16.90
C ASP A 86 1.17 6.90 17.67
N GLY A 87 -0.15 6.99 17.83
CA GLY A 87 -0.81 8.05 18.60
C GLY A 87 -0.82 7.80 20.10
N GLY A 88 -0.44 6.59 20.55
CA GLY A 88 -0.49 6.17 21.95
C GLY A 88 0.17 7.15 22.94
N PRO A 89 1.39 7.67 22.68
CA PRO A 89 2.05 8.64 23.56
C PRO A 89 1.29 9.95 23.77
N LEU A 90 0.40 10.30 22.83
CA LEU A 90 -0.42 11.51 22.87
C LEU A 90 -1.87 11.21 23.32
N GLY A 91 -2.15 10.00 23.82
CA GLY A 91 -3.50 9.56 24.22
C GLY A 91 -4.39 9.13 23.05
N GLY A 92 -3.85 9.01 21.84
CA GLY A 92 -4.53 8.48 20.67
C GLY A 92 -4.47 6.95 20.57
N PRO A 93 -4.95 6.39 19.45
CA PRO A 93 -4.88 4.95 19.19
C PRO A 93 -3.44 4.45 19.14
N ARG A 94 -3.21 3.26 19.71
CA ARG A 94 -1.94 2.55 19.51
C ARG A 94 -1.94 1.88 18.15
N LEU A 95 -0.93 2.17 17.35
CA LEU A 95 -0.82 1.65 16.00
C LEU A 95 0.57 1.09 15.74
N SER A 96 0.62 -0.06 15.09
CA SER A 96 1.84 -0.67 14.58
C SER A 96 1.57 -1.24 13.20
N PHE A 97 2.52 -1.06 12.30
CA PHE A 97 2.40 -1.47 10.91
C PHE A 97 3.68 -2.19 10.50
N ALA A 98 3.51 -3.29 9.75
CA ALA A 98 4.61 -4.13 9.32
C ALA A 98 4.46 -4.48 7.84
N ASN A 99 5.47 -4.10 7.05
CA ASN A 99 5.56 -4.41 5.63
C ASN A 99 6.87 -5.12 5.31
N GLY A 100 6.83 -6.02 4.33
CA GLY A 100 8.05 -6.58 3.79
C GLY A 100 7.87 -7.37 2.50
N VAL A 101 8.98 -7.52 1.79
CA VAL A 101 9.13 -8.35 0.60
C VAL A 101 10.22 -9.37 0.89
N TRP A 102 9.88 -10.64 0.65
CA TRP A 102 10.77 -11.78 0.78
C TRP A 102 10.92 -12.43 -0.60
N VAL A 103 12.17 -12.65 -1.01
CA VAL A 103 12.49 -13.35 -2.26
C VAL A 103 13.37 -14.56 -1.98
N ASP A 104 13.27 -15.55 -2.84
CA ASP A 104 14.14 -16.73 -2.81
C ASP A 104 15.63 -16.32 -2.86
N GLN A 105 16.49 -17.04 -2.14
CA GLN A 105 17.93 -16.75 -2.06
C GLN A 105 18.66 -16.82 -3.40
N SER A 106 18.14 -17.57 -4.39
CA SER A 106 18.71 -17.61 -5.74
C SER A 106 18.47 -16.31 -6.52
N LEU A 107 17.57 -15.44 -6.05
CA LEU A 107 17.22 -14.18 -6.69
C LEU A 107 17.84 -12.99 -5.97
N SER A 108 18.12 -11.93 -6.73
CA SER A 108 18.63 -10.67 -6.22
C SER A 108 17.71 -9.52 -6.61
N LEU A 109 17.19 -8.81 -5.60
CA LEU A 109 16.45 -7.57 -5.82
C LEU A 109 17.39 -6.47 -6.31
N LYS A 110 16.93 -5.69 -7.30
CA LYS A 110 17.66 -4.53 -7.80
C LYS A 110 17.91 -3.51 -6.67
N PRO A 111 19.11 -2.91 -6.57
CA PRO A 111 19.39 -1.91 -5.54
C PRO A 111 18.38 -0.75 -5.52
N THR A 112 18.04 -0.22 -6.69
CA THR A 112 17.05 0.86 -6.83
C THR A 112 15.66 0.47 -6.35
N PHE A 113 15.26 -0.79 -6.51
CA PHE A 113 13.99 -1.27 -5.97
C PHE A 113 14.03 -1.37 -4.44
N LYS A 114 15.15 -1.83 -3.86
CA LYS A 114 15.32 -1.85 -2.40
C LYS A 114 15.23 -0.46 -1.79
N GLU A 115 15.77 0.56 -2.46
CA GLU A 115 15.64 1.96 -2.04
C GLU A 115 14.18 2.43 -2.02
N ILE A 116 13.40 2.09 -3.05
CA ILE A 116 11.96 2.39 -3.08
C ILE A 116 11.23 1.68 -1.94
N VAL A 117 11.49 0.38 -1.75
CA VAL A 117 10.87 -0.44 -0.68
C VAL A 117 11.12 0.19 0.70
N HIS A 118 12.36 0.62 0.96
CA HIS A 118 12.72 1.24 2.24
C HIS A 118 12.11 2.64 2.40
N ASN A 119 12.29 3.52 1.40
CA ASN A 119 11.99 4.95 1.55
C ASN A 119 10.51 5.29 1.34
N ALA A 120 9.84 4.63 0.39
CA ALA A 120 8.46 4.94 0.05
C ALA A 120 7.45 4.12 0.86
N TYR A 121 7.83 2.91 1.26
CA TYR A 121 6.92 1.92 1.85
C TYR A 121 7.25 1.54 3.29
N GLU A 122 8.37 2.06 3.84
CA GLU A 122 8.91 1.70 5.16
C GLU A 122 8.94 0.18 5.37
N ALA A 123 9.29 -0.55 4.31
CA ALA A 123 9.18 -2.00 4.25
C ALA A 123 10.55 -2.67 4.31
N ALA A 124 10.59 -3.88 4.85
CA ALA A 124 11.79 -4.71 4.83
C ALA A 124 11.94 -5.41 3.47
N ALA A 125 13.17 -5.50 2.94
CA ALA A 125 13.48 -6.34 1.78
C ALA A 125 14.47 -7.44 2.19
N ARG A 126 14.08 -8.71 2.08
CA ARG A 126 14.88 -9.85 2.54
C ARG A 126 15.00 -10.93 1.48
N SER A 127 16.14 -11.61 1.48
CA SER A 127 16.33 -12.89 0.80
C SER A 127 16.18 -14.00 1.84
N CYS A 128 15.38 -15.01 1.57
CA CYS A 128 15.08 -16.10 2.50
C CYS A 128 15.03 -17.44 1.79
#